data_AF-A0A847CXI9-F1
#
_entry.id   AF-A0A847CXI9-F1
#
_cell.length_a   1.000
_cell.length_b   1.000
_cell.length_c   1.000
_cell.angle_alpha   90.00
_cell.angle_beta   90.00
_cell.angle_gamma   90.00
#
_symmetry.space_group_name_H-M   'P 1'
#
loop_
_entity.id
_entity.type
_entity.pdbx_description
1 polymer ?
#
loop_
_entity_poly.entity_id
_entity_poly.type
_entity_poly.pdbx_seq_one_letter_code
_entity_poly.pdbx_strand_id
1 'polypeptide(L)' 'DNIESRPVWKPMHLQPFFADCDYIGGDVSKMLFENGVCLPSDTKMTDEDLDRVCAVVKSLWEK' A
#
# COMPACT_ATOMS: atom_id res chain seq x y z
N ASP A 1 -16.00 -5.97 2.34
CA ASP A 1 -15.76 -5.76 3.79
C ASP A 1 -15.67 -4.31 4.29
N ASN A 2 -15.84 -3.27 3.45
CA ASN A 2 -15.81 -1.86 3.89
C ASN A 2 -14.58 -1.49 4.76
N ILE A 3 -13.41 -2.04 4.43
CA ILE A 3 -12.12 -1.72 5.07
C ILE A 3 -11.44 -0.67 4.20
N GLU A 4 -11.13 0.50 4.75
CA GLU A 4 -10.36 1.51 4.00
C GLU A 4 -8.95 0.98 3.76
N SER A 5 -8.46 1.12 2.52
CA SER A 5 -7.07 0.84 2.18
C SER A 5 -6.62 1.82 1.11
N ARG A 6 -5.31 2.02 1.01
CA ARG A 6 -4.69 2.89 0.01
C ARG A 6 -3.46 2.24 -0.58
N PRO A 7 -3.15 2.48 -1.86
CA PRO A 7 -1.84 2.12 -2.39
C PRO A 7 -0.75 2.90 -1.64
N VAL A 8 0.46 2.35 -1.64
CA VAL A 8 1.65 3.08 -1.15
C VAL A 8 1.87 4.35 -2.00
N TRP A 9 2.69 5.28 -1.52
CA TRP A 9 3.00 6.50 -2.25
C TRP A 9 3.58 6.21 -3.64
N LYS A 10 3.00 6.85 -4.67
CA LYS A 10 3.55 6.82 -6.02
C LYS A 10 4.90 7.55 -6.05
N PRO A 11 6.00 6.89 -6.45
CA PRO A 11 7.33 7.48 -6.50
C PRO A 11 7.37 8.77 -7.33
N MET A 12 8.18 9.73 -6.91
CA MET A 12 8.26 11.05 -7.55
C MET A 12 8.64 10.96 -9.03
N HIS A 13 9.60 10.10 -9.39
CA HIS A 13 10.04 9.91 -10.78
C HIS A 13 8.96 9.31 -11.70
N LEU A 14 7.85 8.80 -11.16
CA LEU A 14 6.70 8.31 -11.95
C LEU A 14 5.60 9.37 -12.07
N GLN A 15 5.74 10.52 -11.42
CA GLN A 15 4.76 11.59 -11.51
C GLN A 15 5.00 12.41 -12.78
N PRO A 16 3.96 12.76 -13.54
CA PRO A 16 4.11 13.56 -14.77
C PRO A 16 4.83 14.89 -14.53
N PHE A 17 4.66 15.47 -13.33
CA PHE A 17 5.29 16.73 -12.96
C PHE A 17 6.83 16.65 -12.90
N PHE A 18 7.41 15.48 -12.64
CA PHE A 18 8.86 15.27 -12.56
C PHE A 18 9.42 14.51 -13.77
N ALA A 19 8.69 14.46 -14.88
CA ALA A 19 9.09 13.69 -16.07
C ALA A 19 10.44 14.16 -16.67
N ASP A 20 10.75 15.45 -16.54
CA ASP A 20 11.99 16.05 -17.06
C ASP A 20 13.13 16.13 -16.02
N CYS A 21 12.93 15.55 -14.84
CA CYS A 21 13.94 15.55 -13.78
C CYS A 21 14.79 14.28 -13.82
N ASP A 22 16.09 14.42 -13.54
CA ASP A 22 16.97 13.27 -13.38
C ASP A 22 16.53 12.41 -12.19
N TYR A 23 16.49 11.09 -12.41
CA TYR A 23 16.23 10.10 -11.39
C TYR A 23 17.43 9.17 -11.24
N ILE A 24 18.00 9.12 -10.03
CA ILE A 24 19.10 8.21 -9.68
C ILE A 24 18.54 7.18 -8.69
N GLY A 25 18.48 5.93 -9.11
CA GLY A 25 17.94 4.85 -8.30
C GLY A 25 17.60 3.62 -9.13
N GLY A 26 16.81 2.73 -8.55
CA GLY A 26 16.31 1.52 -9.20
C GLY A 26 14.85 1.25 -8.84
N ASP A 27 14.33 0.12 -9.29
CA ASP A 27 12.90 -0.13 -9.30
C ASP A 27 12.25 -0.40 -7.94
N VAL A 28 12.99 -0.40 -6.82
CA VAL A 28 12.46 -0.74 -5.49
C VAL A 28 11.23 0.09 -5.13
N SER A 29 11.29 1.41 -5.32
CA SER A 29 10.17 2.29 -4.99
C SER A 29 8.96 2.08 -5.92
N LYS A 30 9.19 1.74 -7.19
CA LYS A 30 8.14 1.36 -8.15
C LYS A 30 7.50 0.03 -7.76
N MET A 31 8.30 -0.98 -7.42
CA MET A 31 7.82 -2.29 -6.97
C MET A 31 6.98 -2.18 -5.70
N LEU A 32 7.40 -1.33 -4.74
CA LEU A 32 6.62 -1.06 -3.52
C LEU A 32 5.28 -0.38 -3.83
N PHE A 33 5.24 0.52 -4.80
CA PHE A 33 3.98 1.14 -5.23
C PHE A 33 3.03 0.16 -5.90
N GLU A 34 3.55 -0.71 -6.76
CA GLU A 34 2.75 -1.68 -7.52
C GLU A 34 2.21 -2.84 -6.65
N ASN A 35 2.95 -3.23 -5.61
CA ASN A 35 2.62 -4.40 -4.79
C ASN A 35 2.23 -4.07 -3.34
N GLY A 36 2.45 -2.84 -2.90
CA GLY A 36 2.24 -2.42 -1.53
C GLY A 36 0.85 -1.83 -1.29
N VAL A 37 0.27 -2.14 -0.13
CA VAL A 37 -0.99 -1.58 0.34
C VAL A 37 -0.83 -1.08 1.78
N CYS A 38 -1.34 0.12 2.04
CA CYS A 38 -1.51 0.65 3.38
C CYS A 38 -2.85 0.15 3.94
N LEU A 39 -2.77 -0.53 5.08
CA LEU A 39 -3.92 -1.02 5.84
C LEU A 39 -4.30 -0.03 6.94
N PRO A 40 -5.52 -0.13 7.51
CA PRO A 40 -5.89 0.65 8.69
C PRO A 40 -4.89 0.44 9.82
N SER A 41 -4.50 1.53 10.49
CA SER A 41 -3.52 1.51 11.59
C SER A 41 -3.82 2.61 12.63
N ASP A 42 -5.09 2.98 12.76
CA ASP A 42 -5.52 3.99 13.73
C ASP A 42 -5.37 3.46 15.17
N THR A 43 -5.02 4.33 16.12
CA THR A 43 -4.86 3.96 17.53
C THR A 43 -6.18 3.53 18.21
N LYS A 44 -7.33 3.82 17.58
CA LYS A 44 -8.65 3.41 18.06
C LYS A 44 -9.07 2.02 17.58
N MET A 45 -8.27 1.36 16.75
CA MET A 45 -8.58 0.00 16.30
C MET A 45 -8.63 -0.95 17.48
N THR A 46 -9.66 -1.78 17.50
CA THR A 46 -9.77 -2.89 18.45
C THR A 46 -9.05 -4.12 17.92
N ASP A 47 -8.78 -5.09 18.80
CA ASP A 47 -8.23 -6.39 18.37
C ASP A 47 -9.18 -7.12 17.40
N GLU A 48 -10.50 -6.96 17.59
CA GLU A 48 -11.51 -7.50 16.66
C GLU A 48 -11.41 -6.86 15.27
N ASP A 49 -11.17 -5.56 15.17
CA ASP A 49 -10.93 -4.88 13.90
C ASP A 49 -9.65 -5.40 13.22
N LEU A 50 -8.58 -5.56 14.00
CA LEU A 50 -7.29 -6.05 13.52
C LEU A 50 -7.42 -7.48 12.97
N ASP A 51 -8.07 -8.36 13.71
CA ASP A 51 -8.30 -9.76 13.33
C ASP A 51 -9.16 -9.83 12.07
N ARG A 52 -10.20 -9.00 11.97
CA ARG A 52 -11.04 -8.90 10.77
C ARG A 52 -10.22 -8.48 9.55
N VAL A 53 -9.38 -7.45 9.67
CA VAL A 53 -8.49 -6.99 8.58
C VAL A 53 -7.53 -8.11 8.19
N CYS A 54 -6.88 -8.76 9.15
CA CYS A 54 -5.94 -9.85 8.90
C CYS A 54 -6.60 -11.05 8.21
N ALA A 55 -7.81 -11.42 8.63
CA ALA A 55 -8.55 -12.54 8.04
C ALA A 55 -8.92 -12.26 6.58
N VAL A 56 -9.43 -11.06 6.28
CA VAL A 56 -9.76 -10.66 4.92
C VAL A 56 -8.52 -10.62 4.04
N VAL A 57 -7.39 -10.10 4.53
CA VAL A 57 -6.13 -10.10 3.77
C VAL A 57 -5.72 -11.54 3.47
N LYS A 58 -5.63 -12.41 4.48
CA LYS A 58 -5.18 -13.81 4.28
C LYS A 58 -6.08 -14.59 3.32
N SER A 59 -7.39 -14.38 3.35
CA SER A 59 -8.34 -15.10 2.48
C SER A 59 -8.15 -14.81 0.99
N LEU A 60 -7.48 -13.72 0.61
CA LEU A 60 -7.15 -13.43 -0.79
C LEU A 60 -6.05 -14.36 -1.37
N TRP A 61 -5.29 -15.03 -0.50
CA TRP A 61 -4.20 -15.95 -0.88
C TRP A 61 -4.46 -17.41 -0.49
N GLU A 62 -5.51 -17.69 0.26
CA GLU A 62 -5.98 -19.05 0.49
C GLU A 62 -6.72 -19.54 -0.77
N LYS A 63 -6.34 -20.71 -1.27
CA LYS A 63 -6.94 -21.36 -2.45
C LYS A 63 -8.24 -22.09 -2.10
#